data_AF-A0A2G1ZZY0-F1
#
_entry.id   AF-A0A2G1ZZY0-F1
#
_cell.length_a   1.000
_cell.length_b   1.000
_cell.length_c   1.000
_cell.angle_alpha   90.00
_cell.angle_beta   90.00
_cell.angle_gamma   90.00
#
_symmetry.space_group_name_H-M   'P 1'
#
loop_
_entity.id
_entity.type
_entity.pdbx_description
1 polymer ?
#
loop_
_entity_poly.entity_id
_entity_poly.type
_entity_poly.pdbx_seq_one_letter_code
_entity_poly.pdbx_strand_id
1 'polypeptide(L)'
;CATASATRAGVFSALLAEQGMTGPDEPFEGRRGLWEQAACGPVTLAAFGGRDEPFRILDTIFKSYPSQIHTQGPIGLSLELSPQVSAGDIDSIMIRAYKGAVSTPATEPEKWDPKTRETADHSIPYLVAAALQDGEISPTTFTTQRIQDPALRTIINKMTIQEDTKWWNPIPR
;
A
#
# COMPACT_ATOMS: atom_id res chain seq x y z
N CYS A 1 -7.46 14.57 -1.23
CA CYS A 1 -7.20 13.24 -1.82
C CYS A 1 -6.52 13.42 -3.17
N ALA A 2 -5.28 12.96 -3.33
CA ALA A 2 -4.48 13.18 -4.54
C ALA A 2 -5.15 12.59 -5.80
N THR A 3 -5.69 11.37 -5.71
CA THR A 3 -6.33 10.67 -6.83
C THR A 3 -7.55 11.43 -7.36
N ALA A 4 -8.47 11.86 -6.49
CA ALA A 4 -9.65 12.60 -6.91
C ALA A 4 -9.29 13.94 -7.58
N SER A 5 -8.26 14.62 -7.07
CA SER A 5 -7.75 15.87 -7.66
C SER A 5 -7.17 15.63 -9.06
N ALA A 6 -6.37 14.57 -9.22
CA ALA A 6 -5.78 14.19 -10.50
C ALA A 6 -6.86 13.80 -11.54
N THR A 7 -7.87 13.02 -11.15
CA THR A 7 -9.00 12.67 -12.03
C THR A 7 -9.74 13.93 -12.48
N ARG A 8 -10.06 14.84 -11.55
CA ARG A 8 -10.72 16.12 -11.88
C ARG A 8 -9.88 16.94 -12.85
N ALA A 9 -8.58 17.07 -12.60
CA ALA A 9 -7.67 17.82 -13.46
C ALA A 9 -7.63 17.22 -14.88
N GLY A 10 -7.48 15.91 -15.01
CA GLY A 10 -7.45 15.22 -16.31
C GLY A 10 -8.73 15.43 -17.12
N VAL A 11 -9.89 15.26 -16.50
CA VAL A 11 -11.19 15.50 -17.17
C VAL A 11 -11.33 16.96 -17.58
N PHE A 12 -10.99 17.89 -16.69
CA PHE A 12 -11.08 19.32 -16.99
C PHE A 12 -10.15 19.73 -18.15
N SER A 13 -8.91 19.23 -18.17
CA SER A 13 -7.97 19.47 -19.27
C SER A 13 -8.47 18.94 -20.61
N ALA A 14 -9.08 17.74 -20.64
CA ALA A 14 -9.66 17.18 -21.86
C ALA A 14 -10.82 18.04 -22.40
N LEU A 15 -11.70 18.53 -21.52
CA LEU A 15 -12.80 19.42 -21.89
C LEU A 15 -12.30 20.78 -22.41
N LEU A 16 -11.23 21.34 -21.83
CA LEU A 16 -10.64 22.56 -22.35
C LEU A 16 -10.06 22.38 -23.76
N ALA A 17 -9.38 21.26 -24.00
CA ALA A 17 -8.84 20.93 -25.32
C ALA A 17 -9.96 20.75 -26.35
N GLU A 18 -11.07 20.12 -25.97
CA GLU A 18 -12.28 20.01 -26.81
C GLU A 18 -12.82 21.39 -27.21
N GLN A 19 -12.73 22.39 -26.32
CA GLN A 19 -13.13 23.78 -26.62
C GLN A 19 -12.05 24.60 -27.35
N GLY A 20 -10.98 23.96 -27.83
CA GLY A 20 -9.93 24.59 -28.63
C GLY A 20 -8.84 25.30 -27.82
N MET A 21 -8.77 25.10 -26.50
CA MET A 21 -7.64 25.59 -25.71
C MET A 21 -6.36 24.83 -26.09
N THR A 22 -5.31 25.55 -26.45
CA THR A 22 -4.00 24.99 -26.80
C THR A 22 -3.06 24.91 -25.59
N GLY A 23 -2.04 24.06 -25.69
CA GLY A 23 -0.95 23.94 -24.71
C GLY A 23 0.43 24.07 -25.37
N PRO A 24 1.52 23.98 -24.60
CA PRO A 24 2.87 23.91 -25.16
C PRO A 24 3.05 22.65 -26.00
N ASP A 25 3.89 22.72 -27.05
CA ASP A 25 4.13 21.61 -27.98
C ASP A 25 4.85 20.42 -27.31
N GLU A 26 5.71 20.69 -26.32
CA GLU A 26 6.50 19.70 -25.58
C GLU A 26 6.22 19.83 -24.07
N PRO A 27 5.05 19.40 -23.58
CA PRO A 27 4.67 19.56 -22.16
C PRO A 27 5.47 18.63 -21.23
N PHE A 28 6.01 17.53 -21.74
CA PHE A 28 6.74 16.55 -20.94
C PHE A 28 8.26 16.70 -21.07
N GLU A 29 8.74 17.07 -22.26
CA GLU A 29 10.14 17.11 -22.64
C GLU A 29 10.81 18.48 -22.43
N GLY A 30 12.14 18.50 -22.56
CA GLY A 30 12.94 19.71 -22.49
C GLY A 30 13.22 20.20 -21.06
N ARG A 31 14.07 21.23 -20.95
CA ARG A 31 14.57 21.74 -19.65
C ARG A 31 13.47 22.18 -18.68
N ARG A 32 12.30 22.56 -19.20
CA ARG A 32 11.14 23.01 -18.41
C ARG A 32 9.94 22.04 -18.49
N GLY A 33 10.10 20.88 -19.13
CA GLY A 33 9.07 19.86 -19.22
C GLY A 33 8.91 19.07 -17.93
N LEU A 34 7.81 18.32 -17.84
CA LEU A 34 7.47 17.51 -16.66
C LEU A 34 8.61 16.58 -16.22
N TRP A 35 9.30 15.92 -17.16
CA TRP A 35 10.33 14.93 -16.82
C TRP A 35 11.50 15.55 -16.07
N GLU A 36 12.04 16.66 -16.58
CA GLU A 36 13.14 17.35 -15.92
C GLU A 36 12.71 17.91 -14.56
N GLN A 37 11.50 18.48 -14.47
CA GLN A 37 11.05 19.19 -13.28
C GLN A 37 10.55 18.26 -12.16
N ALA A 38 9.97 17.10 -12.49
CA ALA A 38 9.33 16.21 -11.52
C ALA A 38 10.04 14.86 -11.36
N ALA A 39 10.62 14.31 -12.43
CA ALA A 39 11.35 13.05 -12.39
C ALA A 39 12.88 13.25 -12.22
N CYS A 40 13.34 14.51 -12.19
CA CYS A 40 14.75 14.89 -12.09
C CYS A 40 15.60 14.27 -13.22
N GLY A 41 15.02 14.15 -14.42
CA GLY A 41 15.71 13.64 -15.60
C GLY A 41 14.77 13.01 -16.63
N PRO A 42 15.31 12.51 -17.75
CA PRO A 42 14.52 11.94 -18.83
C PRO A 42 13.82 10.66 -18.37
N VAL A 43 12.55 10.51 -18.77
CA VAL A 43 11.76 9.30 -18.56
C VAL A 43 11.68 8.51 -19.86
N THR A 44 12.09 7.24 -19.82
CA THR A 44 11.88 6.31 -20.93
C THR A 44 10.61 5.50 -20.68
N LEU A 45 9.63 5.64 -21.55
CA LEU A 45 8.41 4.83 -21.51
C LEU A 45 8.67 3.47 -22.17
N ALA A 46 8.14 2.41 -21.56
CA ALA A 46 8.09 1.10 -22.20
C ALA A 46 7.14 1.14 -23.41
N ALA A 47 7.19 0.10 -24.25
CA ALA A 47 6.22 -0.07 -25.32
C ALA A 47 4.79 -0.04 -24.76
N PHE A 48 3.89 0.66 -25.45
CA PHE A 48 2.47 0.61 -25.13
C PHE A 48 1.92 -0.77 -25.47
N GLY A 49 0.98 -1.26 -24.67
CA GLY A 49 0.30 -2.52 -24.94
C GLY A 49 -0.43 -2.50 -26.28
N GLY A 50 -0.54 -3.68 -26.90
CA GLY A 50 -1.03 -3.89 -28.26
C GLY A 50 0.02 -4.57 -29.14
N ARG A 51 -0.41 -5.10 -30.30
CA ARG A 51 0.41 -6.03 -31.11
C ARG A 51 0.84 -7.24 -30.27
N ASP A 52 2.14 -7.48 -30.16
CA ASP A 52 2.75 -8.58 -29.40
C ASP A 52 3.07 -8.21 -27.93
N GLU A 53 2.75 -6.98 -27.49
CA GLU A 53 3.00 -6.50 -26.12
C GLU A 53 1.72 -6.53 -25.27
N PRO A 54 1.74 -7.12 -24.06
CA PRO A 54 0.57 -7.17 -23.20
C PRO A 54 0.18 -5.78 -22.67
N PHE A 55 -1.13 -5.55 -22.52
CA PHE A 55 -1.62 -4.34 -21.86
C PHE A 55 -1.37 -4.41 -20.36
N ARG A 56 -0.83 -3.32 -19.79
CA ARG A 56 -0.58 -3.16 -18.35
C ARG A 56 -1.81 -3.36 -17.46
N ILE A 57 -3.02 -3.20 -18.01
CA ILE A 57 -4.26 -3.47 -17.25
C ILE A 57 -4.34 -4.92 -16.79
N LEU A 58 -3.71 -5.85 -17.51
CA LEU A 58 -3.66 -7.28 -17.17
C LEU A 58 -2.77 -7.56 -15.94
N ASP A 59 -1.86 -6.64 -15.60
CA ASP A 59 -0.98 -6.73 -14.42
C ASP A 59 -1.61 -6.09 -13.17
N THR A 60 -2.92 -5.82 -13.18
CA THR A 60 -3.61 -5.19 -12.05
C THR A 60 -3.80 -6.19 -10.91
N ILE A 61 -3.45 -5.77 -9.69
CA ILE A 61 -3.65 -6.55 -8.48
C ILE A 61 -4.96 -6.13 -7.81
N PHE A 62 -5.81 -7.12 -7.50
CA PHE A 62 -6.98 -6.91 -6.66
C PHE A 62 -6.61 -7.13 -5.19
N LYS A 63 -7.06 -6.21 -4.33
CA LYS A 63 -6.87 -6.35 -2.89
C LYS A 63 -7.95 -7.24 -2.31
N SER A 64 -7.54 -8.23 -1.53
CA SER A 64 -8.45 -9.08 -0.76
C SER A 64 -8.98 -8.34 0.48
N TYR A 65 -8.17 -7.45 1.05
CA TYR A 65 -8.48 -6.72 2.27
C TYR A 65 -8.48 -5.21 2.05
N PRO A 66 -9.34 -4.44 2.74
CA PRO A 66 -9.47 -2.99 2.56
C PRO A 66 -8.34 -2.21 3.27
N SER A 67 -7.10 -2.49 2.90
CA SER A 67 -5.88 -1.97 3.52
C SER A 67 -4.77 -1.72 2.50
N GLN A 68 -3.63 -1.17 2.96
CA GLN A 68 -2.47 -0.86 2.13
C GLN A 68 -1.85 -2.15 1.54
N ILE A 69 -1.27 -2.06 0.34
CA ILE A 69 -0.85 -3.23 -0.45
C ILE A 69 0.19 -4.14 0.26
N HIS A 70 1.10 -3.56 1.04
CA HIS A 70 2.12 -4.28 1.83
C HIS A 70 1.53 -5.08 2.99
N THR A 71 0.29 -4.79 3.39
CA THR A 71 -0.38 -5.48 4.50
C THR A 71 -1.11 -6.75 4.05
N GLN A 72 -1.36 -6.92 2.75
CA GLN A 72 -2.17 -8.02 2.21
C GLN A 72 -1.59 -9.40 2.55
N GLY A 73 -0.28 -9.58 2.32
CA GLY A 73 0.43 -10.81 2.64
C GLY A 73 0.45 -11.12 4.15
N PRO A 74 0.89 -10.19 5.01
CA PRO A 74 0.84 -10.36 6.46
C PRO A 74 -0.57 -10.70 7.00
N ILE A 75 -1.63 -10.07 6.48
CA ILE A 75 -3.00 -10.42 6.85
C ILE A 75 -3.31 -11.87 6.46
N GLY A 76 -3.06 -12.24 5.20
CA GLY A 76 -3.36 -13.59 4.69
C GLY A 76 -2.70 -14.68 5.54
N LEU A 77 -1.40 -14.54 5.81
CA LEU A 77 -0.66 -15.48 6.67
C LEU A 77 -1.22 -15.52 8.10
N SER A 78 -1.59 -14.36 8.66
CA SER A 78 -2.16 -14.29 10.01
C SER A 78 -3.52 -14.99 10.10
N LEU A 79 -4.35 -14.87 9.06
CA LEU A 79 -5.64 -15.56 8.97
C LEU A 79 -5.48 -17.07 8.80
N GLU A 80 -4.46 -17.53 8.07
CA GLU A 80 -4.14 -18.96 7.97
C GLU A 80 -3.64 -19.55 9.30
N LEU A 81 -2.93 -18.74 10.10
CA LEU A 81 -2.38 -19.14 11.40
C LEU A 81 -3.37 -19.01 12.57
N SER A 82 -4.36 -18.13 12.48
CA SER A 82 -5.31 -17.88 13.58
C SER A 82 -6.07 -19.12 14.09
N PRO A 83 -6.48 -20.12 13.26
CA PRO A 83 -7.10 -21.33 13.80
C PRO A 83 -6.09 -22.31 14.42
N GLN A 84 -4.78 -22.09 14.25
CA GLN A 84 -3.72 -22.99 14.70
C GLN A 84 -3.06 -22.52 16.00
N VAL A 85 -3.13 -21.22 16.30
CA VAL A 85 -2.47 -20.60 17.45
C VAL A 85 -3.41 -19.62 18.13
N SER A 86 -3.65 -19.82 19.42
CA SER A 86 -4.36 -18.84 20.23
C SER A 86 -3.50 -17.61 20.45
N ALA A 87 -4.03 -16.42 20.19
CA ALA A 87 -3.30 -15.16 20.36
C ALA A 87 -2.76 -14.95 21.79
N GLY A 88 -3.41 -15.55 22.80
CA GLY A 88 -2.97 -15.51 24.20
C GLY A 88 -1.67 -16.29 24.45
N ASP A 89 -1.42 -17.35 23.68
CA ASP A 89 -0.28 -18.27 23.86
C ASP A 89 0.96 -17.83 23.07
N ILE A 90 0.88 -16.72 22.33
CA ILE A 90 1.99 -16.19 21.53
C ILE A 90 2.98 -15.48 22.45
N ASP A 91 4.23 -15.93 22.48
CA ASP A 91 5.31 -15.23 23.20
C ASP A 91 5.94 -14.10 22.38
N SER A 92 6.17 -14.34 21.07
CA SER A 92 6.77 -13.35 20.17
C SER A 92 6.35 -13.58 18.72
N ILE A 93 6.38 -12.51 17.91
CA ILE A 93 6.12 -12.54 16.46
C ILE A 93 7.26 -11.81 15.76
N MET A 94 7.90 -12.47 14.79
CA MET A 94 8.92 -11.88 13.94
C MET A 94 8.39 -11.80 12.51
N ILE A 95 8.17 -10.58 12.02
CA ILE A 95 7.72 -10.32 10.66
C ILE A 95 8.94 -10.02 9.80
N ARG A 96 9.20 -10.87 8.81
CA ARG A 96 10.24 -10.65 7.79
C ARG A 96 9.57 -10.20 6.51
N ALA A 97 9.96 -9.04 5.99
CA ALA A 97 9.36 -8.49 4.79
C ALA A 97 10.39 -7.74 3.95
N TYR A 98 10.02 -7.39 2.72
CA TYR A 98 10.86 -6.59 1.83
C TYR A 98 10.86 -5.12 2.24
N LYS A 99 11.87 -4.37 1.77
CA LYS A 99 12.11 -2.95 2.12
C LYS A 99 10.85 -2.06 2.15
N GLY A 100 10.01 -2.14 1.12
CA GLY A 100 8.81 -1.29 1.02
C GLY A 100 7.75 -1.57 2.10
N ALA A 101 7.65 -2.81 2.57
CA ALA A 101 6.76 -3.16 3.68
C ALA A 101 7.33 -2.73 5.04
N VAL A 102 8.66 -2.73 5.18
CA VAL A 102 9.37 -2.38 6.43
C VAL A 102 9.58 -0.87 6.57
N SER A 103 9.65 -0.13 5.47
CA SER A 103 10.05 1.28 5.50
C SER A 103 9.14 2.14 6.37
N THR A 104 7.81 2.00 6.25
CA THR A 104 6.89 2.85 7.02
C THR A 104 6.84 2.43 8.49
N PRO A 105 6.75 1.14 8.89
CA PRO A 105 6.88 0.77 10.30
C PRO A 105 8.22 1.14 10.95
N ALA A 106 9.30 1.28 10.16
CA ALA A 106 10.61 1.68 10.66
C ALA A 106 10.72 3.18 10.94
N THR A 107 9.95 4.02 10.25
CA THR A 107 10.05 5.49 10.35
C THR A 107 8.82 6.18 10.93
N GLU A 108 7.67 5.50 10.98
CA GLU A 108 6.39 6.05 11.39
C GLU A 108 5.87 5.29 12.64
N PRO A 109 6.07 5.83 13.86
CA PRO A 109 5.57 5.21 15.09
C PRO A 109 4.06 4.95 15.10
N GLU A 110 3.28 5.71 14.33
CA GLU A 110 1.84 5.54 14.17
C GLU A 110 1.47 4.18 13.56
N LYS A 111 2.42 3.49 12.90
CA LYS A 111 2.21 2.10 12.45
C LYS A 111 2.19 1.11 13.61
N TRP A 112 2.78 1.43 14.75
CA TRP A 112 2.78 0.56 15.93
C TRP A 112 1.65 0.88 16.88
N ASP A 113 1.13 2.10 16.84
CA ASP A 113 0.00 2.52 17.67
C ASP A 113 -0.99 3.41 16.88
N PRO A 114 -1.72 2.84 15.90
CA PRO A 114 -2.63 3.63 15.09
C PRO A 114 -3.79 4.17 15.91
N LYS A 115 -4.22 5.41 15.60
CA LYS A 115 -5.30 6.12 16.30
C LYS A 115 -6.51 6.41 15.42
N THR A 116 -6.36 6.24 14.11
CA THR A 116 -7.39 6.53 13.11
C THR A 116 -7.53 5.37 12.15
N ARG A 117 -8.62 5.36 11.37
CA ARG A 117 -8.84 4.38 10.30
C ARG A 117 -7.67 4.37 9.31
N GLU A 118 -7.19 5.54 8.90
CA GLU A 118 -6.15 5.73 7.88
C GLU A 118 -4.75 5.31 8.36
N THR A 119 -4.50 5.41 9.67
CA THR A 119 -3.25 4.90 10.25
C THR A 119 -3.32 3.39 10.47
N ALA A 120 -4.51 2.88 10.81
CA ALA A 120 -4.77 1.45 11.01
C ALA A 120 -4.69 0.63 9.72
N ASP A 121 -5.28 1.10 8.61
CA ASP A 121 -5.25 0.38 7.32
C ASP A 121 -3.88 0.40 6.63
N HIS A 122 -2.93 1.17 7.16
CA HIS A 122 -1.52 1.19 6.75
C HIS A 122 -0.58 0.51 7.77
N SER A 123 -1.11 -0.08 8.84
CA SER A 123 -0.33 -0.68 9.94
C SER A 123 -0.26 -2.20 9.81
N ILE A 124 0.91 -2.73 9.45
CA ILE A 124 1.16 -4.18 9.47
C ILE A 124 0.96 -4.75 10.90
N PRO A 125 1.55 -4.19 11.97
CA PRO A 125 1.39 -4.76 13.32
C PRO A 125 -0.07 -4.86 13.77
N TYR A 126 -0.85 -3.80 13.53
CA TYR A 126 -2.26 -3.77 13.89
C TYR A 126 -3.07 -4.81 13.12
N LEU A 127 -2.88 -4.90 11.80
CA LEU A 127 -3.64 -5.82 10.96
C LEU A 127 -3.27 -7.29 11.22
N VAL A 128 -2.01 -7.58 11.55
CA VAL A 128 -1.58 -8.92 12.02
C VAL A 128 -2.25 -9.26 13.34
N ALA A 129 -2.26 -8.34 14.31
CA ALA A 129 -2.88 -8.58 15.61
C ALA A 129 -4.40 -8.80 15.50
N ALA A 130 -5.09 -7.98 14.69
CA ALA A 130 -6.51 -8.12 14.44
C ALA A 130 -6.84 -9.45 13.74
N ALA A 131 -6.08 -9.81 12.70
CA ALA A 131 -6.27 -11.06 11.98
C ALA A 131 -6.05 -12.30 12.87
N LEU A 132 -5.03 -12.29 13.72
CA LEU A 132 -4.76 -13.38 14.67
C LEU A 132 -5.83 -13.50 15.75
N GLN A 133 -6.36 -12.38 16.24
CA GLN A 133 -7.34 -12.38 17.32
C GLN A 133 -8.76 -12.67 16.84
N ASP A 134 -9.16 -12.07 15.72
CA ASP A 134 -10.55 -12.09 15.25
C ASP A 134 -10.79 -13.19 14.21
N GLY A 135 -9.72 -13.70 13.58
CA GLY A 135 -9.85 -14.64 12.47
C GLY A 135 -10.45 -14.03 11.20
N GLU A 136 -10.60 -12.70 11.15
CA GLU A 136 -11.09 -11.97 9.98
C GLU A 136 -10.54 -10.54 9.91
N ILE A 137 -10.59 -9.94 8.72
CA ILE A 137 -10.43 -8.49 8.52
C ILE A 137 -11.64 -7.99 7.75
N SER A 138 -12.36 -7.05 8.34
CA SER A 138 -13.60 -6.50 7.78
C SER A 138 -13.70 -5.00 8.07
N PRO A 139 -14.74 -4.29 7.58
CA PRO A 139 -14.92 -2.88 7.91
C PRO A 139 -15.00 -2.60 9.42
N THR A 140 -15.49 -3.55 10.23
CA THR A 140 -15.60 -3.40 11.70
C THR A 140 -14.23 -3.36 12.37
N THR A 141 -13.22 -4.00 11.76
CA THR A 141 -11.82 -3.92 12.21
C THR A 141 -11.41 -2.46 12.37
N PHE A 142 -11.81 -1.57 11.47
CA PHE A 142 -11.35 -0.18 11.47
C PHE A 142 -12.24 0.79 12.25
N THR A 143 -13.10 0.28 13.14
CA THR A 143 -13.85 1.13 14.06
C THR A 143 -12.94 1.72 15.11
N THR A 144 -13.24 2.92 15.63
CA THR A 144 -12.47 3.54 16.70
C THR A 144 -12.33 2.62 17.91
N GLN A 145 -13.41 1.90 18.25
CA GLN A 145 -13.46 0.95 19.36
C GLN A 145 -12.42 -0.16 19.16
N ARG A 146 -12.38 -0.76 17.98
CA ARG A 146 -11.44 -1.85 17.70
C ARG A 146 -10.00 -1.36 17.57
N ILE A 147 -9.77 -0.20 16.95
CA ILE A 147 -8.43 0.41 16.84
C ILE A 147 -7.83 0.69 18.22
N GLN A 148 -8.65 1.12 19.17
CA GLN A 148 -8.25 1.46 20.53
C GLN A 148 -8.30 0.28 21.51
N ASP A 149 -8.62 -0.92 21.05
CA ASP A 149 -8.72 -2.09 21.92
C ASP A 149 -7.35 -2.43 22.55
N PRO A 150 -7.22 -2.38 23.88
CA PRO A 150 -5.97 -2.70 24.56
C PRO A 150 -5.52 -4.15 24.34
N ALA A 151 -6.42 -5.09 24.06
CA ALA A 151 -6.07 -6.49 23.79
C ALA A 151 -5.18 -6.62 22.55
N LEU A 152 -5.39 -5.79 21.53
CA LEU A 152 -4.53 -5.76 20.34
C LEU A 152 -3.13 -5.26 20.65
N ARG A 153 -3.00 -4.31 21.58
CA ARG A 153 -1.70 -3.78 22.01
C ARG A 153 -0.86 -4.83 22.72
N THR A 154 -1.50 -5.75 23.45
CA THR A 154 -0.80 -6.90 24.05
C THR A 154 -0.13 -7.79 22.99
N ILE A 155 -0.73 -7.97 21.82
CA ILE A 155 -0.15 -8.76 20.72
C ILE A 155 0.90 -7.94 19.97
N ILE A 156 0.60 -6.67 19.64
CA ILE A 156 1.50 -5.77 18.90
C ILE A 156 2.85 -5.60 19.64
N ASN A 157 2.82 -5.48 20.97
CA ASN A 157 4.03 -5.32 21.78
C ASN A 157 4.96 -6.54 21.77
N LYS A 158 4.49 -7.69 21.24
CA LYS A 158 5.29 -8.91 21.05
C LYS A 158 5.90 -9.00 19.65
N MET A 159 5.63 -8.02 18.78
CA MET A 159 6.03 -8.05 17.37
C MET A 159 7.35 -7.31 17.13
N THR A 160 8.12 -7.83 16.19
CA THR A 160 9.22 -7.12 15.54
C THR A 160 9.08 -7.25 14.03
N ILE A 161 9.58 -6.25 13.29
CA ILE A 161 9.61 -6.29 11.83
C ILE A 161 11.01 -5.98 11.33
N GLN A 162 11.51 -6.80 10.41
CA GLN A 162 12.85 -6.61 9.83
C GLN A 162 12.84 -6.84 8.33
N GLU A 163 13.73 -6.13 7.64
CA GLU A 163 13.96 -6.34 6.22
C GLU A 163 14.64 -7.70 6.00
N ASP A 164 14.11 -8.50 5.09
CA ASP A 164 14.74 -9.72 4.60
C ASP A 164 14.93 -9.61 3.09
N THR A 165 16.19 -9.43 2.70
CA THR A 165 16.60 -9.17 1.31
C THR A 165 16.36 -10.35 0.38
N LYS A 166 16.14 -11.57 0.92
CA LYS A 166 15.80 -12.75 0.12
C LYS A 166 14.40 -12.67 -0.50
N TRP A 167 13.49 -11.90 0.11
CA TRP A 167 12.10 -11.75 -0.37
C TRP A 167 11.91 -10.57 -1.31
N TRP A 168 12.99 -9.86 -1.64
CA TRP A 168 12.99 -8.98 -2.80
C TRP A 168 13.13 -9.82 -4.06
N ASN A 169 11.99 -10.23 -4.61
CA ASN A 169 11.92 -10.60 -6.02
C ASN A 169 11.30 -9.39 -6.73
N PRO A 170 12.03 -8.63 -7.56
CA PRO A 170 11.34 -7.71 -8.46
C PRO A 170 10.35 -8.59 -9.23
N ILE A 171 9.05 -8.24 -9.19
CA ILE A 171 8.04 -8.93 -10.00
C ILE A 171 8.67 -9.14 -11.38
N PRO A 172 8.82 -10.40 -11.85
CA PRO A 172 9.44 -10.65 -13.15
C PRO A 172 8.67 -9.82 -14.16
N ARG A 173 9.36 -8.84 -14.76
CA ARG A 173 8.78 -8.04 -15.83
C ARG A 173 8.75 -8.88 -17.09
#